data_AF-A0A0F8DGR0-F1
#
_entry.id   AF-A0A0F8DGR0-F1
#
_cell.length_a   1.000
_cell.length_b   1.000
_cell.length_c   1.000
_cell.angle_alpha   90.00
_cell.angle_beta   90.00
_cell.angle_gamma   90.00
#
_symmetry.space_group_name_H-M   'P 1'
#
loop_
_entity.id
_entity.type
_entity.pdbx_description
1 polymer ?
#
loop_
_entity_poly.entity_id
_entity_poly.type
_entity_poly.pdbx_seq_one_letter_code
_entity_poly.pdbx_strand_id
1 'polypeptide(L)'
;MGLDTVIVAFFVVGTILVVAGTVTMGTSNLLESSYDGYVAIHETTMNRLHTSIEIQNIRFNVSTNLTSFTVVNTGETKLIYPGLWDVILVKNGTVSYLNKSQYNMTSNKEIINPGILDPHESINVELLIDLESNDSFIVKTITENGIVSSAEHVAGE
;
A
#
# COMPACT_ATOMS: atom_id res chain seq x y z
N MET A 1 70.49 11.50 -2.96
CA MET A 1 69.36 11.28 -3.88
C MET A 1 68.61 9.96 -3.68
N GLY A 2 69.09 9.01 -2.87
CA GLY A 2 68.40 7.71 -2.67
C GLY A 2 67.26 7.73 -1.65
N LEU A 3 67.44 8.39 -0.49
CA LEU A 3 66.48 8.35 0.62
C LEU A 3 65.19 9.13 0.34
N ASP A 4 65.30 10.35 -0.21
CA ASP A 4 64.12 11.17 -0.58
C ASP A 4 63.24 10.47 -1.62
N THR A 5 63.86 9.80 -2.60
CA THR A 5 63.14 9.03 -3.63
C THR A 5 62.37 7.86 -3.02
N VAL A 6 62.95 7.18 -2.03
CA VAL A 6 62.28 6.08 -1.30
C VAL A 6 61.11 6.61 -0.48
N ILE A 7 61.30 7.72 0.24
CA ILE A 7 60.23 8.35 1.03
C ILE A 7 59.07 8.78 0.13
N VAL A 8 59.35 9.45 -0.98
CA VAL A 8 58.32 9.87 -1.95
C VAL A 8 57.59 8.66 -2.52
N ALA A 9 58.30 7.57 -2.86
CA ALA A 9 57.68 6.35 -3.33
C ALA A 9 56.73 5.73 -2.28
N PHE A 10 57.12 5.71 -1.01
CA PHE A 10 56.25 5.23 0.08
C PHE A 10 54.97 6.08 0.21
N PHE A 11 55.08 7.40 0.14
CA PHE A 11 53.90 8.28 0.19
C PHE A 11 52.98 8.06 -1.01
N VAL A 12 53.53 7.98 -2.22
CA VAL A 12 52.73 7.76 -3.44
C VAL A 12 52.00 6.42 -3.40
N VAL A 13 52.69 5.34 -3.05
CA VAL A 13 52.08 4.00 -2.94
C VAL A 13 51.02 3.97 -1.83
N GLY A 14 51.30 4.59 -0.67
CA GLY A 14 50.35 4.70 0.43
C GLY A 14 49.08 5.45 0.03
N THR A 15 49.22 6.59 -0.65
CA THR A 15 48.07 7.36 -1.14
C THR A 15 47.27 6.58 -2.19
N ILE A 16 47.94 5.88 -3.12
CA ILE A 16 47.25 5.04 -4.12
C ILE A 16 46.44 3.93 -3.44
N LEU A 17 46.99 3.27 -2.41
CA LEU A 17 46.28 2.22 -1.68
C LEU A 17 45.07 2.77 -0.93
N VAL A 18 45.18 3.95 -0.30
CA VAL A 18 44.05 4.60 0.38
C VAL A 18 42.96 5.01 -0.61
N VAL A 19 43.33 5.60 -1.75
CA VAL A 19 42.36 5.97 -2.80
C VAL A 19 41.70 4.72 -3.40
N ALA A 20 42.47 3.67 -3.70
CA ALA A 20 41.92 2.42 -4.20
C ALA A 20 40.96 1.76 -3.18
N GLY A 21 41.33 1.77 -1.89
CA GLY A 21 40.48 1.25 -0.81
C GLY A 21 39.17 2.03 -0.67
N THR A 22 39.24 3.36 -0.66
CA THR A 22 38.04 4.22 -0.58
C THR A 22 37.12 4.09 -1.80
N VAL A 23 37.67 4.01 -3.01
CA VAL A 23 36.89 3.76 -4.23
C VAL A 23 36.24 2.38 -4.19
N THR A 24 36.95 1.35 -3.74
CA THR A 24 36.41 0.00 -3.62
C THR A 24 35.27 -0.06 -2.59
N MET A 25 35.46 0.54 -1.41
CA MET A 25 34.42 0.63 -0.37
C MET A 25 33.20 1.41 -0.86
N GLY A 26 33.42 2.58 -1.49
CA GLY A 26 32.34 3.40 -2.05
C GLY A 26 31.55 2.65 -3.13
N THR A 27 32.25 1.96 -4.03
CA THR A 27 31.61 1.15 -5.08
C THR A 27 30.83 -0.01 -4.49
N SER A 28 31.37 -0.70 -3.48
CA SER A 28 30.67 -1.81 -2.80
C SER A 28 29.37 -1.34 -2.17
N ASN A 29 29.39 -0.23 -1.43
CA ASN A 29 28.20 0.32 -0.79
C ASN A 29 27.14 0.78 -1.82
N LEU A 30 27.59 1.35 -2.94
CA LEU A 30 26.70 1.72 -4.04
C LEU A 30 26.04 0.50 -4.69
N LEU A 31 26.80 -0.59 -4.88
CA LEU A 31 26.29 -1.84 -5.43
C LEU A 31 25.26 -2.48 -4.50
N GLU A 32 25.56 -2.57 -3.21
CA GLU A 32 24.66 -3.10 -2.18
C GLU A 32 23.37 -2.27 -2.11
N SER A 33 23.48 -0.95 -1.99
CA SER A 33 22.31 -0.06 -1.97
C SER A 33 21.48 -0.14 -3.24
N SER A 34 22.11 -0.28 -4.41
CA SER A 34 21.40 -0.42 -5.69
C SER A 34 20.68 -1.76 -5.78
N TYR A 35 21.31 -2.82 -5.30
CA TYR A 35 20.72 -4.15 -5.26
C TYR A 35 19.53 -4.20 -4.30
N ASP A 36 19.68 -3.69 -3.08
CA ASP A 36 18.60 -3.64 -2.08
C ASP A 36 17.42 -2.79 -2.57
N GLY A 37 17.71 -1.64 -3.19
CA GLY A 37 16.70 -0.80 -3.82
C GLY A 37 15.95 -1.53 -4.94
N TYR A 38 16.67 -2.26 -5.79
CA TYR A 38 16.05 -3.08 -6.84
C TYR A 38 15.16 -4.17 -6.26
N VAL A 39 15.63 -4.92 -5.25
CA VAL A 39 14.86 -5.99 -4.61
C VAL A 39 13.59 -5.43 -3.98
N ALA A 40 13.68 -4.31 -3.25
CA ALA A 40 12.52 -3.68 -2.61
C ALA A 40 11.48 -3.20 -3.64
N ILE A 41 11.92 -2.59 -4.75
CA ILE A 41 11.02 -2.16 -5.84
C ILE A 41 10.39 -3.38 -6.52
N HIS A 42 11.18 -4.43 -6.78
CA HIS A 42 10.71 -5.65 -7.41
C HIS A 42 9.64 -6.33 -6.55
N GLU A 43 9.91 -6.52 -5.26
CA GLU A 43 8.97 -7.11 -4.31
C GLU A 43 7.68 -6.28 -4.20
N THR A 44 7.79 -4.96 -4.02
CA THR A 44 6.63 -4.07 -3.96
C THR A 44 5.81 -4.14 -5.25
N THR A 45 6.46 -4.16 -6.41
CA THR A 45 5.78 -4.25 -7.71
C THR A 45 5.06 -5.58 -7.87
N MET A 46 5.71 -6.69 -7.49
CA MET A 46 5.07 -8.00 -7.52
C MET A 46 3.88 -8.07 -6.58
N ASN A 47 4.01 -7.58 -5.34
CA ASN A 47 2.90 -7.51 -4.40
C ASN A 47 1.72 -6.73 -4.99
N ARG A 48 1.96 -5.61 -5.67
CA ARG A 48 0.90 -4.84 -6.35
C ARG A 48 0.25 -5.61 -7.49
N LEU A 49 1.02 -6.35 -8.29
CA LEU A 49 0.48 -7.15 -9.40
C LEU A 49 -0.38 -8.33 -8.91
N HIS A 50 -0.02 -8.94 -7.78
CA HIS A 50 -0.76 -10.05 -7.18
C HIS A 50 -1.90 -9.59 -6.24
N THR A 51 -1.94 -8.30 -5.88
CA THR A 51 -3.03 -7.73 -5.09
C THR A 51 -4.19 -7.36 -6.01
N SER A 52 -5.37 -7.87 -5.70
CA SER A 52 -6.61 -7.48 -6.37
C SER A 52 -7.74 -7.43 -5.35
N ILE A 53 -8.55 -6.38 -5.43
CA ILE A 53 -9.73 -6.20 -4.58
C ILE A 53 -10.93 -5.80 -5.42
N GLU A 54 -12.10 -6.28 -5.02
CA GLU A 54 -13.36 -5.99 -5.69
C GLU A 54 -14.41 -5.55 -4.68
N ILE A 55 -15.11 -4.45 -4.98
CA ILE A 55 -16.28 -4.03 -4.21
C ILE A 55 -17.51 -4.73 -4.78
N GLN A 56 -18.23 -5.45 -3.92
CA GLN A 56 -19.43 -6.21 -4.24
C GLN A 56 -20.53 -5.92 -3.22
N ASN A 57 -21.77 -6.35 -3.53
CA ASN A 57 -22.91 -6.33 -2.60
C ASN A 57 -23.14 -4.98 -1.90
N ILE A 58 -23.16 -3.88 -2.68
CA ILE A 58 -23.55 -2.58 -2.14
C ILE A 58 -25.03 -2.65 -1.79
N ARG A 59 -25.36 -2.32 -0.54
CA ARG A 59 -26.71 -2.35 0.01
C ARG A 59 -26.97 -1.06 0.75
N PHE A 60 -28.08 -0.42 0.42
CA PHE A 60 -28.58 0.74 1.14
C PHE A 60 -29.73 0.32 2.07
N ASN A 61 -29.60 0.59 3.37
CA ASN A 61 -30.67 0.33 4.31
C ASN A 61 -31.48 1.61 4.54
N VAL A 62 -32.66 1.68 3.92
CA VAL A 62 -33.58 2.84 4.02
C VAL A 62 -34.02 3.13 5.46
N SER A 63 -34.06 2.10 6.34
CA SER A 63 -34.52 2.28 7.72
C SER A 63 -33.47 2.93 8.61
N THR A 64 -32.19 2.65 8.35
CA THR A 64 -31.06 3.17 9.16
C THR A 64 -30.27 4.25 8.44
N ASN A 65 -30.57 4.50 7.16
CA ASN A 65 -29.82 5.39 6.28
C ASN A 65 -28.33 5.01 6.12
N LEU A 66 -28.00 3.75 6.39
CA LEU A 66 -26.64 3.25 6.33
C LEU A 66 -26.41 2.51 5.01
N THR A 67 -25.25 2.77 4.41
CA THR A 67 -24.79 2.03 3.23
C THR A 67 -23.74 1.03 3.66
N SER A 68 -23.89 -0.21 3.23
CA SER A 68 -22.90 -1.26 3.44
C SER A 68 -22.44 -1.81 2.10
N PHE A 69 -21.18 -2.22 2.02
CA PHE A 69 -20.65 -2.91 0.87
C PHE A 69 -19.61 -3.94 1.32
N THR A 70 -19.38 -4.94 0.49
CA THR A 70 -18.39 -5.98 0.75
C THR A 70 -17.15 -5.70 -0.10
N VAL A 71 -15.98 -5.70 0.50
CA VAL A 71 -14.71 -5.72 -0.22
C VAL A 71 -14.17 -7.14 -0.19
N VAL A 72 -13.94 -7.73 -1.37
CA VAL A 72 -13.42 -9.08 -1.54
C VAL A 72 -11.97 -9.00 -1.99
N ASN A 73 -11.09 -9.75 -1.33
CA ASN A 73 -9.73 -9.95 -1.79
C ASN A 73 -9.74 -11.00 -2.91
N THR A 74 -9.72 -10.55 -4.16
CA THR A 74 -9.67 -11.44 -5.33
C THR A 74 -8.25 -11.79 -5.76
N GLY A 75 -7.24 -11.15 -5.14
CA GLY A 75 -5.83 -11.42 -5.37
C GLY A 75 -5.27 -12.55 -4.52
N GLU A 76 -3.94 -12.69 -4.57
CA GLU A 76 -3.19 -13.75 -3.89
C GLU A 76 -2.40 -13.25 -2.67
N THR A 77 -2.39 -11.93 -2.45
CA THR A 77 -1.70 -11.29 -1.32
C THR A 77 -2.59 -11.18 -0.09
N LYS A 78 -2.00 -11.30 1.10
CA LYS A 78 -2.66 -10.95 2.36
C LYS A 78 -2.67 -9.43 2.55
N LEU A 79 -3.76 -8.89 3.08
CA LEU A 79 -3.92 -7.45 3.30
C LEU A 79 -4.24 -7.14 4.76
N ILE A 80 -3.65 -6.08 5.31
CA ILE A 80 -3.77 -5.66 6.70
C ILE A 80 -4.84 -4.58 6.84
N TYR A 81 -5.89 -4.88 7.58
CA TYR A 81 -7.00 -3.96 7.86
C TYR A 81 -7.21 -3.78 9.37
N PRO A 82 -7.92 -2.74 9.83
CA PRO A 82 -8.43 -1.58 9.09
C PRO A 82 -7.44 -0.40 9.07
N GLY A 83 -6.16 -0.64 9.39
CA GLY A 83 -5.20 0.41 9.74
C GLY A 83 -4.72 1.27 8.57
N LEU A 84 -4.46 0.64 7.42
CA LEU A 84 -3.73 1.18 6.28
C LEU A 84 -4.58 1.33 5.01
N TRP A 85 -5.89 1.22 5.16
CA TRP A 85 -6.83 1.32 4.04
C TRP A 85 -7.53 2.66 4.05
N ASP A 86 -7.67 3.26 2.87
CA ASP A 86 -8.44 4.48 2.67
C ASP A 86 -9.78 4.15 2.02
N VAL A 87 -10.85 4.72 2.55
CA VAL A 87 -12.19 4.68 1.94
C VAL A 87 -12.54 6.08 1.47
N ILE A 88 -12.92 6.20 0.21
CA ILE A 88 -13.25 7.45 -0.45
C ILE A 88 -14.67 7.36 -0.97
N LEU A 89 -15.46 8.39 -0.68
CA LEU A 89 -16.80 8.57 -1.21
C LEU A 89 -16.78 9.71 -2.23
N VAL A 90 -17.26 9.45 -3.45
CA VAL A 90 -17.47 10.49 -4.46
C VAL A 90 -18.96 10.67 -4.67
N LYS A 91 -19.46 11.87 -4.43
CA LYS A 91 -20.87 12.23 -4.56
C LYS A 91 -20.98 13.60 -5.23
N ASN A 92 -21.86 13.74 -6.22
CA ASN A 92 -22.11 15.02 -6.92
C ASN A 92 -20.82 15.71 -7.40
N GLY A 93 -19.85 14.93 -7.90
CA GLY A 93 -18.54 15.43 -8.35
C GLY A 93 -17.58 15.87 -7.24
N THR A 94 -17.97 15.75 -5.96
CA THR A 94 -17.12 16.05 -4.81
C THR A 94 -16.51 14.77 -4.25
N VAL A 95 -15.21 14.81 -3.95
CA VAL A 95 -14.46 13.69 -3.36
C VAL A 95 -14.32 13.92 -1.85
N SER A 96 -14.76 12.94 -1.07
CA SER A 96 -14.69 12.94 0.40
C SER A 96 -13.84 11.77 0.87
N TYR A 97 -12.72 12.07 1.53
CA TYR A 97 -11.88 11.06 2.20
C TYR A 97 -12.50 10.76 3.56
N LEU A 98 -12.85 9.50 3.80
CA LEU A 98 -13.56 9.12 5.01
C LEU A 98 -12.58 8.83 6.15
N ASN A 99 -12.86 9.36 7.33
CA ASN A 99 -12.13 9.05 8.54
C ASN A 99 -12.61 7.74 9.15
N LYS A 100 -11.81 7.13 10.02
CA LYS A 100 -12.13 5.90 10.76
C LYS A 100 -13.40 5.98 11.64
N SER A 101 -13.92 7.19 11.91
CA SER A 101 -15.19 7.40 12.61
C SER A 101 -16.40 7.42 11.68
N GLN A 102 -16.18 7.48 10.36
CA GLN A 102 -17.21 7.63 9.33
C GLN A 102 -17.46 6.32 8.57
N TYR A 103 -16.68 5.28 8.85
CA TYR A 103 -16.92 3.94 8.35
C TYR A 103 -16.50 2.92 9.40
N ASN A 104 -17.13 1.75 9.37
CA ASN A 104 -16.76 0.59 10.16
C ASN A 104 -16.39 -0.56 9.23
N MET A 105 -15.32 -1.29 9.54
CA MET A 105 -14.91 -2.48 8.80
C MET A 105 -15.04 -3.69 9.71
N THR A 106 -15.77 -4.70 9.27
CA THR A 106 -16.02 -5.93 10.03
C THR A 106 -15.79 -7.14 9.13
N SER A 107 -14.92 -8.05 9.52
CA SER A 107 -14.79 -9.33 8.80
C SER A 107 -15.71 -10.39 9.40
N ASN A 108 -16.25 -11.23 8.53
CA ASN A 108 -17.11 -12.34 8.92
C ASN A 108 -16.31 -13.55 9.47
N LYS A 109 -14.97 -13.59 9.29
CA LYS A 109 -14.13 -14.77 9.57
C LYS A 109 -12.85 -14.46 10.34
N GLU A 110 -12.87 -13.46 11.23
CA GLU A 110 -11.72 -13.00 12.04
C GLU A 110 -11.13 -14.05 13.03
N ILE A 111 -11.65 -15.27 13.09
CA ILE A 111 -11.23 -16.28 14.07
C ILE A 111 -9.80 -16.77 13.80
N ILE A 112 -9.35 -16.78 12.54
CA ILE A 112 -8.06 -17.38 12.15
C ILE A 112 -6.94 -16.34 12.16
N ASN A 113 -7.16 -15.16 11.54
CA ASN A 113 -6.17 -14.08 11.45
C ASN A 113 -6.85 -12.71 11.66
N PRO A 114 -7.03 -12.25 12.91
CA PRO A 114 -7.68 -10.95 13.16
C PRO A 114 -6.86 -9.81 12.54
N GLY A 115 -7.54 -8.93 11.80
CA GLY A 115 -6.91 -7.78 11.12
C GLY A 115 -6.11 -8.13 9.85
N ILE A 116 -6.17 -9.36 9.36
CA ILE A 116 -5.59 -9.76 8.07
C ILE A 116 -6.70 -10.34 7.20
N LEU A 117 -6.82 -9.83 5.98
CA LEU A 117 -7.73 -10.33 4.95
C LEU A 117 -6.96 -11.30 4.07
N ASP A 118 -7.22 -12.59 4.25
CA ASP A 118 -6.59 -13.63 3.44
C ASP A 118 -7.12 -13.59 1.99
N PRO A 119 -6.39 -14.18 1.02
CA PRO A 119 -6.89 -14.37 -0.34
C PRO A 119 -8.27 -15.04 -0.35
N HIS A 120 -9.17 -14.50 -1.19
CA HIS A 120 -10.57 -14.94 -1.32
C HIS A 120 -11.45 -14.73 -0.09
N GLU A 121 -10.98 -13.98 0.91
CA GLU A 121 -11.80 -13.53 2.02
C GLU A 121 -12.49 -12.19 1.69
N SER A 122 -13.56 -11.90 2.41
CA SER A 122 -14.37 -10.71 2.23
C SER A 122 -14.56 -9.98 3.56
N ILE A 123 -14.49 -8.66 3.52
CA ILE A 123 -14.78 -7.77 4.64
C ILE A 123 -15.99 -6.91 4.33
N ASN A 124 -16.84 -6.67 5.32
CA ASN A 124 -17.96 -5.75 5.19
C ASN A 124 -17.55 -4.37 5.67
N VAL A 125 -17.81 -3.36 4.85
CA VAL A 125 -17.60 -1.96 5.17
C VAL A 125 -18.96 -1.28 5.26
N GLU A 126 -19.24 -0.69 6.42
CA GLU A 126 -20.45 0.09 6.67
C GLU A 126 -20.08 1.58 6.73
N LEU A 127 -20.73 2.39 5.91
CA LEU A 127 -20.58 3.83 5.91
C LEU A 127 -21.53 4.44 6.93
N LEU A 128 -20.98 5.19 7.88
CA LEU A 128 -21.69 5.91 8.92
C LEU A 128 -21.99 7.35 8.49
N ILE A 129 -22.32 7.54 7.22
CA ILE A 129 -22.60 8.82 6.59
C ILE A 129 -23.99 8.75 5.99
N ASP A 130 -24.79 9.77 6.30
CA ASP A 130 -26.11 9.91 5.73
C ASP A 130 -26.02 10.19 4.22
N LEU A 131 -26.57 9.28 3.43
CA LEU A 131 -26.77 9.45 1.99
C LEU A 131 -28.26 9.66 1.74
N GLU A 132 -28.62 10.67 0.94
CA GLU A 132 -30.02 10.87 0.57
C GLU A 132 -30.45 9.78 -0.41
N SER A 133 -31.69 9.32 -0.30
CA SER A 133 -32.24 8.33 -1.23
C SER A 133 -32.27 8.89 -2.65
N ASN A 134 -31.94 8.05 -3.62
CA ASN A 134 -31.83 8.34 -5.05
C ASN A 134 -30.60 9.15 -5.49
N ASP A 135 -29.62 9.36 -4.59
CA ASP A 135 -28.33 9.93 -4.98
C ASP A 135 -27.40 8.86 -5.57
N SER A 136 -26.75 9.16 -6.70
CA SER A 136 -25.62 8.36 -7.21
C SER A 136 -24.35 8.69 -6.42
N PHE A 137 -23.68 7.65 -5.95
CA PHE A 137 -22.40 7.75 -5.27
C PHE A 137 -21.44 6.67 -5.77
N ILE A 138 -20.15 7.00 -5.74
CA ILE A 138 -19.07 6.06 -6.05
C ILE A 138 -18.28 5.84 -4.78
N VAL A 139 -18.14 4.59 -4.37
CA VAL A 139 -17.25 4.20 -3.30
C VAL A 139 -15.95 3.73 -3.90
N LYS A 140 -14.84 4.16 -3.32
CA LYS A 140 -13.51 3.65 -3.64
C LYS A 140 -12.82 3.17 -2.37
N THR A 141 -12.14 2.05 -2.47
CA THR A 141 -11.30 1.50 -1.39
C THR A 141 -9.89 1.35 -1.92
N ILE A 142 -8.92 1.81 -1.14
CA ILE A 142 -7.49 1.73 -1.43
C ILE A 142 -6.84 0.85 -0.36
N THR A 143 -6.12 -0.19 -0.77
CA THR A 143 -5.38 -1.08 0.13
C THR A 143 -3.99 -0.54 0.47
N GLU A 144 -3.28 -1.14 1.43
CA GLU A 144 -1.92 -0.72 1.80
C GLU A 144 -0.91 -0.80 0.63
N ASN A 145 -1.17 -1.67 -0.35
CA ASN A 145 -0.34 -1.85 -1.54
C ASN A 145 -0.66 -0.79 -2.63
N GLY A 146 -1.61 0.10 -2.38
CA GLY A 146 -2.03 1.14 -3.32
C GLY A 146 -2.82 0.59 -4.51
N ILE A 147 -3.52 -0.53 -4.33
CA ILE A 147 -4.51 -1.04 -5.28
C ILE A 147 -5.87 -0.45 -4.93
N VAL A 148 -6.57 0.02 -5.96
CA VAL A 148 -7.85 0.72 -5.83
C VAL A 148 -8.94 -0.13 -6.45
N SER A 149 -10.04 -0.30 -5.71
CA SER A 149 -11.30 -0.77 -6.26
C SER A 149 -12.34 0.34 -6.17
N SER A 150 -13.21 0.44 -7.17
CA SER A 150 -14.28 1.43 -7.20
C SER A 150 -15.57 0.84 -7.74
N ALA A 151 -16.68 1.19 -7.12
CA ALA A 151 -18.00 0.80 -7.58
C ALA A 151 -18.99 1.96 -7.44
N GLU A 152 -19.82 2.15 -8.46
CA GLU A 152 -20.90 3.14 -8.49
C GLU A 152 -22.21 2.47 -8.07
N HIS A 153 -23.01 3.18 -7.28
CA HIS A 153 -24.32 2.72 -6.87
C HIS A 153 -25.28 3.90 -6.65
N VAL A 154 -26.57 3.62 -6.76
CA VAL A 154 -27.63 4.59 -6.46
C VAL A 154 -28.22 4.24 -5.10
N ALA A 155 -28.29 5.22 -4.20
CA ALA A 155 -28.89 5.00 -2.89
C ALA A 155 -30.38 4.68 -3.02
N GLY A 156 -30.86 3.62 -2.38
CA GLY A 156 -32.30 3.33 -2.28
C GLY A 156 -32.92 2.47 -3.39
N GLU A 157 -32.12 1.77 -4.19
CA GLU A 157 -32.60 0.73 -5.12
C GLU A 157 -33.00 -0.58 -4.41
#